data_AF-A0A350WSU6-F1
#
_entry.id   AF-A0A350WSU6-F1
#
_cell.length_a   1.000
_cell.length_b   1.000
_cell.length_c   1.000
_cell.angle_alpha   90.00
_cell.angle_beta   90.00
_cell.angle_gamma   90.00
#
_symmetry.space_group_name_H-M   'P 1'
#
loop_
_entity.id
_entity.type
_entity.pdbx_description
1 polymer ?
#
loop_
_entity_poly.entity_id
_entity_poly.type
_entity_poly.pdbx_seq_one_letter_code
_entity_poly.pdbx_strand_id
1 'polypeptide(L)'
;VSVNSLDAPPAGLPILDDPLSPPPFINSDLVEAIIALSPLVPANTTMTYSAADGLGWNDPRGWRAAFGISADDMPLKIRVYQSLVDSLVQRNRIPEFISVVHPDGPFYRMASNESDEALDENQ
;
A
#
# COMPACT_ATOMS: atom_id res chain seq x y z
N VAL A 1 12.46 8.58 -8.96
CA VAL A 1 11.10 8.21 -8.51
C VAL A 1 10.59 9.33 -7.65
N SER A 2 9.35 9.80 -7.87
CA SER A 2 8.72 10.84 -7.03
C SER A 2 7.73 10.15 -6.09
N VAL A 3 7.78 10.49 -4.80
CA VAL A 3 6.86 9.97 -3.78
C VAL A 3 5.99 11.10 -3.28
N ASN A 4 4.67 10.94 -3.35
CA ASN A 4 3.72 11.90 -2.78
C ASN A 4 3.34 11.48 -1.36
N SER A 5 3.56 12.36 -0.39
CA SER A 5 3.22 12.11 1.01
C SER A 5 1.80 12.62 1.29
N LEU A 6 0.90 11.72 1.68
CA LEU A 6 -0.45 12.11 2.12
C LEU A 6 -0.45 12.55 3.59
N ASP A 7 0.43 11.97 4.40
CA ASP A 7 0.63 12.28 5.82
C ASP A 7 2.11 12.54 6.13
N ALA A 8 2.43 12.99 7.34
CA ALA A 8 3.81 13.09 7.81
C ALA A 8 4.43 11.68 7.96
N PRO A 9 5.66 11.43 7.45
CA PRO A 9 6.35 10.16 7.66
C PRO A 9 6.71 9.97 9.15
N PRO A 10 6.91 8.72 9.61
CA PRO A 10 7.30 8.48 10.97
C PRO A 10 8.76 8.94 11.14
N ALA A 11 9.01 9.69 12.21
CA ALA A 11 10.37 10.06 12.58
C ALA A 11 11.22 8.82 12.83
N GLY A 12 12.52 8.93 12.56
CA GLY A 12 13.49 7.92 12.93
C GLY A 12 13.65 7.80 14.44
N LEU A 13 14.30 6.72 14.87
CA LEU A 13 14.61 6.51 16.28
C LEU A 13 15.59 7.59 16.77
N PRO A 14 15.46 8.06 18.03
CA PRO A 14 16.45 8.94 18.63
C PRO A 14 17.81 8.24 18.72
N ILE A 15 18.87 8.99 18.48
CA ILE A 15 20.24 8.47 18.56
C ILE A 15 20.58 8.31 20.05
N LEU A 16 20.71 7.06 20.52
CA LEU A 16 20.97 6.74 21.93
C LEU A 16 22.25 7.39 22.47
N ASP A 17 23.25 7.58 21.60
CA ASP A 17 24.54 8.16 21.95
C ASP A 17 24.52 9.70 22.03
N ASP A 18 23.44 10.35 21.57
CA ASP A 18 23.22 11.79 21.72
C ASP A 18 21.71 12.09 21.93
N PRO A 19 21.23 12.06 23.18
CA PRO A 19 19.82 12.27 23.52
C PRO A 19 19.35 13.71 23.29
N LEU A 20 20.24 14.65 22.96
CA LEU A 20 19.88 16.03 22.62
C LEU A 20 19.77 16.26 21.11
N SER A 21 20.20 15.29 20.29
CA SER A 21 20.00 15.34 18.85
C SER A 21 18.51 15.15 18.50
N PRO A 22 17.94 16.00 17.62
CA PRO A 22 16.58 15.81 17.16
C PRO A 22 16.49 14.47 16.40
N PRO A 23 15.40 13.70 16.57
CA PRO A 23 15.23 12.46 15.83
C PRO A 23 15.22 12.74 14.33
N PRO A 24 15.73 11.82 13.49
CA PRO A 24 15.67 11.96 12.04
C PRO A 24 14.23 12.20 11.58
N PHE A 25 14.02 13.07 10.59
CA PHE A 25 12.69 13.37 10.09
C PHE A 25 12.00 12.16 9.45
N ILE A 26 12.77 11.21 8.93
CA ILE A 26 12.27 10.00 8.27
C ILE A 26 12.94 8.77 8.87
N ASN A 27 12.16 7.72 9.10
CA ASN A 27 12.64 6.42 9.52
C ASN A 27 13.46 5.73 8.38
N SER A 28 14.56 5.06 8.73
CA SER A 28 15.42 4.33 7.79
C SER A 28 14.70 3.21 7.05
N ASP A 29 13.82 2.48 7.73
CA ASP A 29 13.08 1.35 7.17
C ASP A 29 12.17 1.83 6.03
N LEU A 30 11.56 3.01 6.20
CA LEU A 30 10.75 3.64 5.16
C LEU A 30 11.59 4.01 3.94
N VAL A 31 12.81 4.52 4.15
CA VAL A 31 13.74 4.85 3.06
C VAL A 31 14.16 3.59 2.31
N GLU A 32 14.51 2.53 3.03
CA GLU A 32 14.86 1.23 2.43
C GLU A 32 13.69 0.63 1.66
N ALA A 33 12.48 0.73 2.21
CA ALA A 33 11.27 0.26 1.54
C ALA A 33 10.98 1.06 0.26
N ILE A 34 11.17 2.38 0.26
CA ILE A 34 11.06 3.22 -0.95
C ILE A 34 12.08 2.78 -2.00
N ILE A 35 13.33 2.53 -1.62
CA ILE A 35 14.39 2.08 -2.53
C ILE A 35 14.05 0.70 -3.11
N ALA A 36 13.60 -0.23 -2.28
CA ALA A 36 13.23 -1.59 -2.69
C ALA A 36 12.00 -1.61 -3.61
N LEU A 37 11.01 -0.76 -3.36
CA LEU A 37 9.77 -0.71 -4.11
C LEU A 37 9.90 0.09 -5.42
N SER A 38 10.76 1.11 -5.44
CA SER A 38 10.99 2.02 -6.58
C SER A 38 11.12 1.35 -7.96
N PRO A 39 11.93 0.29 -8.14
CA PRO A 39 12.06 -0.38 -9.44
C PRO A 39 10.85 -1.26 -9.81
N LEU A 40 9.94 -1.54 -8.87
CA LEU A 40 8.80 -2.44 -9.02
C LEU A 40 7.48 -1.68 -9.26
N VAL A 41 7.49 -0.36 -9.09
CA VAL A 41 6.33 0.50 -9.35
C VAL A 41 6.00 0.51 -10.85
N PRO A 42 4.73 0.30 -11.24
CA PRO A 42 4.31 0.37 -12.64
C PRO A 42 4.63 1.72 -13.27
N ALA A 43 4.95 1.71 -14.57
CA ALA A 43 5.17 2.94 -15.32
C ALA A 43 3.95 3.87 -15.23
N ASN A 44 4.21 5.18 -15.17
CA ASN A 44 3.19 6.23 -15.05
C ASN A 44 2.35 6.19 -13.76
N THR A 45 2.82 5.49 -12.73
CA THR A 45 2.21 5.58 -11.40
C THR A 45 3.11 6.34 -10.44
N THR A 46 2.50 7.07 -9.53
CA THR A 46 3.20 7.82 -8.49
C THR A 46 3.10 7.02 -7.20
N MET A 47 4.24 6.75 -6.56
CA MET A 47 4.27 6.13 -5.25
C MET A 47 3.70 7.12 -4.21
N THR A 48 2.91 6.60 -3.28
CA THR A 48 2.26 7.36 -2.21
C THR A 48 2.64 6.80 -0.86
N TYR A 49 2.73 7.65 0.15
CA TYR A 49 2.85 7.24 1.56
C TYR A 49 1.64 7.75 2.35
N SER A 50 1.03 6.88 3.17
CA SER A 50 0.07 7.25 4.22
C SER A 50 0.48 6.65 5.56
N ALA A 51 0.12 7.30 6.67
CA ALA A 51 0.39 6.76 8.00
C ALA A 51 -0.43 5.50 8.30
N ALA A 52 -1.59 5.32 7.66
CA ALA A 52 -2.48 4.19 7.88
C ALA A 52 -2.02 2.90 7.17
N ASP A 53 -1.50 3.01 5.94
CA ASP A 53 -1.25 1.86 5.07
C ASP A 53 0.23 1.73 4.62
N GLY A 54 1.05 2.74 4.91
CA GLY A 54 2.46 2.80 4.50
C GLY A 54 2.63 3.20 3.04
N LEU A 55 3.62 2.58 2.37
CA LEU A 55 3.90 2.81 0.96
C LEU A 55 2.87 2.10 0.08
N GLY A 56 2.53 2.76 -1.03
CA GLY A 56 1.55 2.28 -1.98
C GLY A 56 1.56 3.06 -3.28
N TRP A 57 0.56 2.80 -4.12
CA TRP A 57 0.23 3.62 -5.27
C TRP A 57 -1.24 3.46 -5.64
N ASN A 58 -1.74 4.37 -6.46
CA ASN A 58 -3.01 4.20 -7.15
C ASN A 58 -2.76 3.54 -8.50
N ASP A 59 -3.33 2.36 -8.71
CA ASP A 59 -3.24 1.65 -9.98
C ASP A 59 -4.14 2.35 -11.02
N PRO A 60 -3.70 2.53 -12.27
CA PRO A 60 -4.51 3.13 -13.33
C PRO A 60 -5.83 2.40 -13.58
N ARG A 61 -5.94 1.15 -13.15
CA ARG A 61 -7.14 0.32 -13.24
C ARG A 61 -8.18 0.63 -12.14
N GLY A 62 -7.87 1.49 -11.17
CA GLY A 62 -8.86 2.11 -10.28
C GLY A 62 -8.81 1.71 -8.80
N TRP A 63 -7.81 0.95 -8.35
CA TRP A 63 -7.66 0.60 -6.92
C TRP A 63 -6.40 1.20 -6.31
N ARG A 64 -6.40 1.31 -4.98
CA ARG A 64 -5.21 1.65 -4.20
C ARG A 64 -4.49 0.38 -3.72
N ALA A 65 -3.19 0.29 -3.96
CA ALA A 65 -2.32 -0.79 -3.51
C ALA A 65 -1.47 -0.34 -2.30
N ALA A 66 -1.30 -1.20 -1.29
CA ALA A 66 -0.51 -0.93 -0.09
C ALA A 66 0.49 -2.07 0.22
N PHE A 67 1.72 -1.69 0.56
CA PHE A 67 2.88 -2.58 0.79
C PHE A 67 3.50 -2.41 2.18
N GLY A 68 3.09 -1.39 2.93
CA GLY A 68 3.57 -1.08 4.26
C GLY A 68 4.86 -0.26 4.25
N ILE A 69 5.55 -0.21 5.39
CA ILE A 69 6.74 0.63 5.58
C ILE A 69 8.06 -0.17 5.66
N SER A 70 7.99 -1.50 5.67
CA SER A 70 9.16 -2.38 5.75
C SER A 70 9.59 -2.84 4.35
N ALA A 71 10.91 -2.83 4.12
CA ALA A 71 11.57 -3.39 2.94
C ALA A 71 11.52 -4.93 2.87
N ASP A 72 11.14 -5.58 3.98
CA ASP A 72 11.12 -7.03 4.11
C ASP A 72 10.16 -7.65 3.09
N ASP A 73 10.64 -8.71 2.45
CA ASP A 73 9.89 -9.51 1.49
C ASP A 73 9.25 -8.71 0.36
N MET A 74 9.77 -7.51 0.03
CA MET A 74 9.21 -6.67 -1.04
C MET A 74 9.05 -7.41 -2.38
N PRO A 75 10.01 -8.24 -2.83
CA PRO A 75 9.84 -9.05 -4.03
C PRO A 75 8.68 -10.06 -3.92
N LEU A 76 8.45 -10.63 -2.74
CA LEU A 76 7.33 -11.54 -2.48
C LEU A 76 6.00 -10.78 -2.46
N LYS A 77 5.91 -9.66 -1.75
CA LYS A 77 4.72 -8.79 -1.70
C LYS A 77 4.27 -8.39 -3.09
N ILE A 78 5.21 -8.05 -3.98
CA ILE A 78 4.93 -7.71 -5.38
C ILE A 78 4.38 -8.90 -6.18
N ARG A 79 4.94 -10.10 -6.00
CA ARG A 79 4.40 -11.31 -6.65
C ARG A 79 3.00 -11.66 -6.16
N VAL A 80 2.74 -11.52 -4.86
CA VAL A 80 1.42 -11.73 -4.27
C VAL A 80 0.42 -10.71 -4.83
N TYR A 81 0.81 -9.43 -4.87
CA TYR A 81 0.00 -8.37 -5.47
C TYR A 81 -0.36 -8.68 -6.93
N GLN A 82 0.63 -9.01 -7.76
CA GLN A 82 0.41 -9.34 -9.17
C GLN A 82 -0.53 -10.54 -9.34
N SER A 83 -0.31 -11.61 -8.58
CA SER A 83 -1.15 -12.81 -8.62
C SER A 83 -2.60 -12.52 -8.21
N LEU A 84 -2.79 -11.65 -7.21
CA LEU A 84 -4.12 -11.26 -6.73
C LEU A 84 -4.83 -10.36 -7.76
N VAL A 85 -4.11 -9.41 -8.35
CA VAL A 85 -4.62 -8.58 -9.46
C VAL A 85 -5.03 -9.45 -10.64
N ASP A 86 -4.20 -10.40 -11.08
CA ASP A 86 -4.50 -11.29 -12.19
C ASP A 86 -5.75 -12.14 -11.92
N SER A 87 -5.87 -12.68 -10.71
CA SER A 87 -7.05 -13.44 -10.28
C SER A 87 -8.34 -12.60 -10.29
N LEU A 88 -8.28 -11.34 -9.85
CA LEU A 88 -9.42 -10.42 -9.86
C LEU A 88 -9.83 -10.02 -11.28
N VAL A 89 -8.85 -9.70 -12.13
CA VAL A 89 -9.07 -9.36 -13.54
C VAL A 89 -9.68 -10.54 -14.30
N GLN A 90 -9.20 -11.77 -14.09
CA GLN A 90 -9.78 -12.98 -14.69
C GLN A 90 -11.26 -13.19 -14.30
N ARG A 91 -11.67 -12.69 -13.14
CA ARG A 91 -13.04 -12.77 -12.63
C ARG A 91 -13.88 -11.53 -12.96
N ASN A 92 -13.34 -10.58 -13.73
CA ASN A 92 -13.95 -9.28 -14.01
C ASN A 92 -14.38 -8.53 -12.73
N ARG A 93 -13.60 -8.65 -11.64
CA ARG A 93 -13.83 -7.91 -10.40
C ARG A 93 -12.80 -6.80 -10.26
N ILE A 94 -13.27 -5.59 -9.99
CA ILE A 94 -12.42 -4.43 -9.73
C ILE A 94 -12.48 -4.14 -8.23
N PRO A 95 -11.38 -4.35 -7.48
CA PRO A 95 -11.32 -3.97 -6.08
C PRO A 95 -11.24 -2.45 -5.96
N GLU A 96 -11.53 -1.93 -4.78
CA GLU A 96 -11.24 -0.54 -4.43
C GLU A 96 -9.85 -0.44 -3.73
N PHE A 97 -9.47 -1.49 -2.99
CA PHE A 97 -8.25 -1.52 -2.21
C PHE A 97 -7.62 -2.91 -2.18
N ILE A 98 -6.30 -2.97 -2.28
CA ILE A 98 -5.48 -4.18 -2.12
C ILE A 98 -4.35 -3.88 -1.14
N SER A 99 -4.25 -4.67 -0.08
CA SER A 99 -3.15 -4.63 0.88
C SER A 99 -2.36 -5.93 0.84
N VAL A 100 -1.05 -5.81 0.67
CA VAL A 100 -0.06 -6.90 0.73
C VAL A 100 1.02 -6.60 1.78
N VAL A 101 0.70 -5.78 2.78
CA VAL A 101 1.58 -5.51 3.93
C VAL A 101 2.05 -6.82 4.58
N HIS A 102 1.13 -7.79 4.68
CA HIS A 102 1.37 -9.15 5.14
C HIS A 102 1.19 -10.12 3.95
N PRO A 103 2.29 -10.64 3.36
CA PRO A 103 2.21 -11.47 2.15
C PRO A 103 1.57 -12.85 2.39
N ASP A 104 1.55 -13.34 3.63
CA ASP A 104 0.90 -14.57 4.09
C ASP A 104 -0.62 -14.44 4.28
N GLY A 105 -1.12 -13.20 4.41
CA GLY A 105 -2.54 -12.88 4.56
C GLY A 105 -2.93 -11.61 3.80
N PRO A 106 -2.84 -11.60 2.45
CA PRO A 106 -3.21 -10.43 1.67
C PRO A 106 -4.71 -10.16 1.78
N PHE A 107 -5.09 -8.89 1.81
CA PHE A 107 -6.47 -8.44 1.95
C PHE A 107 -6.88 -7.56 0.76
N TYR A 108 -8.12 -7.70 0.30
CA TYR A 108 -8.71 -6.79 -0.68
C TYR A 108 -10.12 -6.41 -0.27
N ARG A 109 -10.53 -5.19 -0.63
CA ARG A 109 -11.88 -4.66 -0.41
C ARG A 109 -12.54 -4.32 -1.74
N MET A 110 -13.81 -4.70 -1.88
CA MET A 110 -14.66 -4.28 -2.99
C MET A 110 -15.37 -2.98 -2.63
N ALA A 111 -15.74 -2.18 -3.64
CA ALA A 111 -16.67 -1.08 -3.41
C ALA A 111 -17.97 -1.66 -2.81
N SER A 112 -18.39 -1.12 -1.66
CA SER A 112 -19.68 -1.44 -1.08
C SER A 112 -20.76 -0.91 -2.00
N ASN A 113 -21.46 -1.80 -2.70
CA ASN A 113 -22.63 -1.43 -3.48
C ASN A 113 -23.80 -1.33 -2.50
N GLU A 114 -24.20 -0.11 -2.11
CA GLU A 114 -25.37 0.15 -1.26
C GLU A 114 -26.70 -0.14 -2.00
N SER A 115 -26.85 -1.31 -2.64
CA SER A 115 -27.99 -1.60 -3.52
C SER A 115 -28.56 -3.01 -3.42
N ASP A 116 -28.17 -3.80 -2.41
CA ASP A 116 -28.74 -5.14 -2.19
C ASP A 116 -29.91 -5.16 -1.16
N GLU A 117 -30.39 -4.01 -0.69
CA GLU A 117 -31.40 -3.93 0.39
C GLU A 117 -32.79 -3.37 -0.04
N ALA A 118 -33.10 -3.36 -1.34
CA ALA A 118 -34.36 -2.78 -1.86
C ALA A 118 -35.28 -3.77 -2.61
N LEU A 119 -35.17 -5.08 -2.38
CA LEU A 119 -35.97 -6.08 -3.10
C LEU A 119 -36.84 -7.01 -2.24
N ASP A 120 -36.90 -6.85 -0.92
CA ASP A 120 -37.66 -7.75 -0.04
C ASP A 120 -38.96 -7.16 0.57
N GLU A 121 -39.44 -6.01 0.10
CA GLU A 121 -40.66 -5.38 0.64
C GLU A 121 -41.80 -5.22 -0.39
N ASN A 122 -41.97 -6.20 -1.29
CA ASN A 122 -43.18 -6.29 -2.13
C ASN A 122 -43.48 -7.75 -2.57
N GLN A 123 -43.80 -8.61 -1.61
CA GLN A 123 -44.56 -9.86 -1.84
C GLN A 123 -45.67 -10.01 -0.80
#